data_AF-A0A6I8UU86-F1
#
_entry.id   AF-A0A6I8UU86-F1
#
_cell.length_a   1.000
_cell.length_b   1.000
_cell.length_c   1.000
_cell.angle_alpha   90.00
_cell.angle_beta   90.00
_cell.angle_gamma   90.00
#
_symmetry.space_group_name_H-M   'P 1'
#
loop_
_entity.id
_entity.type
_entity.pdbx_description
1 polymer ?
#
loop_
_entity_poly.entity_id
_entity_poly.type
_entity_poly.pdbx_seq_one_letter_code
_entity_poly.pdbx_strand_id
1 'polypeptide(L)'
;MLHLGFVYLLTLLLVLLQISQPADGIIFRLISETLQNNVAGEPITHQVTQWNFDPDAAKKARSLYYEKNGYRSSKFIERLGAGVDGLHEERRLQQAIRDMGRLGGEHNENYPPSPV
;
A
#
# COMPACT_ATOMS: atom_id res chain seq x y z
N MET A 1 -28.90 -30.49 -52.78
CA MET A 1 -28.93 -31.10 -51.43
C MET A 1 -27.51 -31.39 -50.90
N LEU A 2 -26.64 -32.07 -51.65
CA LEU A 2 -25.24 -32.36 -51.24
C LEU A 2 -24.37 -31.12 -50.94
N HIS A 3 -24.47 -30.06 -51.74
CA HIS A 3 -23.70 -28.83 -51.52
C HIS A 3 -24.05 -28.10 -50.20
N LEU A 4 -25.33 -28.15 -49.78
CA LEU A 4 -25.77 -27.49 -48.55
C LEU A 4 -25.22 -28.20 -47.31
N GLY A 5 -25.21 -29.55 -47.32
CA GLY A 5 -24.62 -30.36 -46.26
C GLY A 5 -23.09 -30.20 -46.18
N PHE A 6 -22.41 -30.07 -47.33
CA PHE A 6 -20.98 -29.80 -47.37
C PHE A 6 -20.64 -28.43 -46.77
N VAL A 7 -21.42 -27.39 -47.08
CA VAL A 7 -21.23 -26.05 -46.49
C VAL A 7 -21.45 -26.09 -44.98
N TYR A 8 -22.47 -26.81 -44.49
CA TYR A 8 -22.69 -26.97 -43.05
C TYR A 8 -21.56 -27.70 -42.32
N LEU A 9 -21.00 -28.75 -42.93
CA LEU A 9 -19.86 -29.48 -42.38
C LEU A 9 -18.60 -28.60 -42.34
N LEU A 10 -18.38 -27.81 -43.40
CA LEU A 10 -17.25 -26.89 -43.48
C LEU A 10 -17.36 -25.77 -42.43
N THR A 11 -18.55 -25.18 -42.26
CA THR A 11 -18.77 -24.14 -41.25
C THR A 11 -18.64 -24.71 -39.83
N LEU A 12 -19.16 -25.91 -39.57
CA LEU A 12 -18.99 -26.61 -38.30
C LEU A 12 -17.51 -26.86 -37.98
N LEU A 13 -16.73 -27.33 -38.96
CA LEU A 13 -15.30 -27.59 -38.80
C LEU A 13 -14.52 -26.30 -38.49
N LEU A 14 -14.84 -25.21 -39.19
CA LEU A 14 -14.21 -23.90 -38.95
C LEU A 14 -14.53 -23.35 -37.55
N VAL A 15 -15.78 -23.51 -37.09
CA VAL A 15 -16.19 -23.12 -35.73
C VAL A 15 -15.44 -23.94 -34.68
N LEU A 16 -15.29 -25.25 -34.89
CA LEU A 16 -14.55 -26.12 -33.97
C LEU A 16 -13.06 -25.74 -33.89
N LEU A 17 -12.44 -25.35 -35.01
CA LEU A 17 -11.06 -24.85 -35.04
C LEU A 17 -10.88 -23.52 -34.29
N GLN A 18 -11.89 -22.65 -34.26
CA GLN A 18 -11.83 -21.40 -33.51
C GLN A 18 -12.05 -21.60 -31.99
N ILE A 19 -12.79 -22.64 -31.60
CA ILE A 19 -13.03 -22.98 -30.18
C ILE A 19 -11.84 -23.74 -29.59
N SER A 20 -11.04 -24.44 -30.41
CA SER A 20 -9.76 -25.00 -29.97
C SER A 20 -8.75 -23.87 -29.72
N GLN A 21 -8.87 -23.24 -28.56
CA GLN A 21 -7.87 -22.32 -28.04
C GLN A 21 -6.50 -23.03 -27.97
N PRO A 22 -5.39 -22.34 -28.29
CA PRO A 22 -4.07 -22.93 -28.21
C PRO A 22 -3.75 -23.29 -26.76
N ALA A 23 -3.28 -24.52 -26.54
CA ALA A 23 -2.79 -25.01 -25.25
C ALA A 23 -1.67 -24.14 -24.66
N ASP A 24 -1.06 -23.26 -25.47
CA ASP A 24 -0.05 -22.29 -25.10
C ASP A 24 -0.46 -21.40 -23.92
N GLY A 25 -1.76 -21.05 -23.81
CA GLY A 25 -2.27 -20.26 -22.70
C GLY A 25 -2.07 -20.93 -21.33
N ILE A 26 -2.10 -22.26 -21.27
CA ILE A 26 -1.88 -23.03 -20.04
C ILE A 26 -0.40 -23.00 -19.65
N ILE A 27 0.49 -23.19 -20.62
CA ILE A 27 1.94 -23.23 -20.39
C ILE A 27 2.43 -21.84 -19.94
N PHE A 28 2.01 -20.78 -20.64
CA PHE A 28 2.35 -19.41 -20.26
C PHE A 28 1.83 -19.04 -18.88
N ARG A 29 0.61 -19.47 -18.55
CA ARG A 29 0.02 -19.26 -17.23
C ARG A 29 0.77 -20.01 -16.14
N LEU A 30 1.14 -21.27 -16.36
CA LEU A 30 1.90 -22.06 -15.40
C LEU A 30 3.26 -21.40 -15.11
N ILE A 31 3.97 -20.95 -16.16
CA ILE A 31 5.28 -20.29 -16.02
C ILE A 31 5.12 -18.95 -15.29
N SER A 32 4.15 -18.13 -15.66
CA SER A 32 3.96 -16.80 -15.08
C SER A 32 3.52 -16.89 -13.62
N GLU A 33 2.60 -17.78 -13.27
CA GLU A 33 2.17 -18.02 -11.89
C GLU A 33 3.32 -18.57 -11.03
N THR A 34 4.10 -19.52 -11.56
CA THR A 34 5.25 -20.08 -10.82
C THR A 34 6.32 -19.01 -10.57
N LEU A 35 6.66 -18.21 -11.59
CA LEU A 35 7.63 -17.12 -11.42
C LEU A 35 7.13 -16.04 -10.46
N GLN A 36 5.88 -15.60 -10.58
CA GLN A 36 5.32 -14.56 -9.71
C GLN A 36 5.31 -15.02 -8.25
N ASN A 37 4.87 -16.25 -7.98
CA ASN A 37 4.82 -16.77 -6.61
C ASN A 37 6.21 -16.99 -6.00
N ASN A 38 7.22 -17.34 -6.80
CA ASN A 38 8.59 -17.50 -6.30
C ASN A 38 9.34 -16.16 -6.12
N VAL A 39 9.04 -15.15 -6.94
CA VAL A 39 9.73 -13.84 -6.89
C VAL A 39 9.06 -12.88 -5.91
N ALA A 40 7.73 -12.78 -5.95
CA ALA A 40 6.97 -11.84 -5.13
C ALA A 40 6.38 -12.48 -3.86
N GLY A 41 6.49 -13.80 -3.71
CA GLY A 41 5.76 -14.57 -2.70
C GLY A 41 4.30 -14.79 -3.12
N GLU A 42 3.67 -15.81 -2.55
CA GLU A 42 2.22 -15.94 -2.65
C GLU A 42 1.57 -14.68 -2.04
N PRO A 43 0.53 -14.10 -2.67
CA PRO A 43 -0.13 -12.91 -2.15
C PRO A 43 -0.99 -13.28 -0.93
N ILE A 44 -0.35 -13.76 0.14
CA ILE A 44 -0.95 -13.99 1.46
C ILE A 44 -1.18 -12.61 2.04
N THR A 45 -2.33 -12.06 1.70
CA THR A 45 -2.73 -10.71 2.07
C THR A 45 -3.14 -10.75 3.55
N HIS A 46 -2.33 -10.07 4.37
CA HIS A 46 -2.60 -9.65 5.74
C HIS A 46 -2.46 -10.73 6.82
N GLN A 47 -1.29 -10.75 7.46
CA GLN A 47 -1.13 -11.35 8.78
C GLN A 47 -1.89 -10.47 9.79
N VAL A 48 -2.83 -11.06 10.52
CA VAL A 48 -3.49 -10.40 11.65
C VAL A 48 -2.47 -10.25 12.78
N THR A 49 -1.87 -9.07 12.87
CA THR A 49 -0.91 -8.74 13.94
C THR A 49 -1.63 -8.03 15.07
N GLN A 50 -1.58 -8.61 16.26
CA GLN A 50 -2.05 -7.94 17.48
C GLN A 50 -0.91 -7.08 18.04
N TRP A 51 -1.19 -5.80 18.25
CA TRP A 51 -0.27 -4.87 18.89
C TRP A 51 -0.77 -4.56 20.29
N ASN A 52 0.10 -4.70 21.28
CA ASN A 52 -0.18 -4.19 22.62
C ASN A 52 0.08 -2.67 22.63
N PHE A 53 -0.96 -1.88 22.37
CA PHE A 53 -0.85 -0.43 22.37
C PHE A 53 -0.89 0.11 23.80
N ASP A 54 0.26 0.62 24.28
CA ASP A 54 0.33 1.42 25.52
C ASP A 54 0.19 2.92 25.13
N PRO A 55 -0.92 3.59 25.49
CA PRO A 55 -1.12 5.00 25.17
C PRO A 55 -0.07 5.92 25.80
N ASP A 56 0.56 5.49 26.89
CA ASP A 56 1.57 6.27 27.60
C ASP A 56 3.01 5.95 27.17
N ALA A 57 3.21 4.95 26.30
CA ALA A 57 4.55 4.57 25.85
C ALA A 57 5.31 5.74 25.21
N ALA A 58 4.62 6.57 24.41
CA ALA A 58 5.21 7.74 23.80
C ALA A 58 5.61 8.81 24.84
N LYS A 59 4.78 9.03 25.88
CA LYS A 59 5.07 9.98 26.96
C LYS A 59 6.30 9.53 27.77
N LYS A 60 6.42 8.23 28.08
CA LYS A 60 7.57 7.63 28.76
C LYS A 60 8.85 7.67 27.91
N ALA A 61 8.75 7.35 26.62
CA ALA A 61 9.89 7.40 25.71
C ALA A 61 10.41 8.83 25.50
N ARG A 62 9.51 9.81 25.52
CA ARG A 62 9.84 11.23 25.40
C ARG A 62 10.77 11.67 26.53
N SER A 63 10.46 11.41 27.79
CA SER A 63 11.29 11.85 28.93
C SER A 63 12.71 11.28 28.83
N LEU A 64 12.85 9.97 28.56
CA LEU A 64 14.14 9.31 28.36
C LEU A 64 14.93 9.90 27.18
N TYR A 65 14.24 10.23 26.09
CA TYR A 65 14.88 10.85 24.93
C TYR A 65 15.41 12.26 25.23
N TYR A 66 14.66 13.07 25.97
CA TYR A 66 15.10 14.41 26.39
C TYR A 66 16.25 14.36 27.39
N GLU A 67 16.23 13.41 28.32
CA GLU A 67 17.34 13.20 29.27
C GLU A 67 18.64 12.84 28.53
N LYS A 68 18.55 11.94 27.55
CA LYS A 68 19.70 11.50 26.77
C LYS A 68 20.24 12.54 25.79
N ASN A 69 19.37 13.27 25.09
CA ASN A 69 19.74 14.13 23.95
C ASN A 69 19.63 15.64 24.24
N GLY A 70 19.15 16.01 25.43
CA GLY A 70 18.96 17.38 25.86
C GLY A 70 17.79 18.11 25.19
N TYR A 71 17.60 19.39 25.54
CA TYR A 71 16.48 20.22 25.09
C TYR A 71 16.43 20.46 23.56
N ARG A 72 17.59 20.48 22.89
CA ARG A 72 17.68 20.70 21.43
C ARG A 72 17.27 19.49 20.59
N SER A 73 17.04 18.36 21.23
CA SER A 73 16.72 17.09 20.57
C SER A 73 15.34 17.09 19.90
N SER A 74 14.41 17.95 20.34
CA SER A 74 13.12 18.17 19.66
C SER A 74 13.31 18.71 18.25
N LYS A 75 14.20 19.71 18.09
CA LYS A 75 14.59 20.24 16.79
C LYS A 75 15.32 19.21 15.94
N PHE A 76 16.02 18.27 16.56
CA PHE A 76 16.67 17.18 15.83
C PHE A 76 15.66 16.15 15.30
N ILE A 77 14.65 15.74 16.08
CA ILE A 77 13.55 14.88 15.59
C ILE A 77 12.79 15.56 14.46
N GLU A 78 12.48 16.85 14.62
CA GLU A 78 11.80 17.65 13.59
C GLU A 78 12.61 17.65 12.28
N ARG A 79 13.94 17.79 12.36
CA ARG A 79 14.83 17.70 11.19
C ARG A 79 14.87 16.30 10.58
N LEU A 80 14.94 15.24 11.39
CA LEU A 80 14.90 13.86 10.89
C LEU A 80 13.59 13.57 10.14
N GLY A 81 12.45 14.01 10.69
CA GLY A 81 11.14 13.86 10.07
C GLY A 81 10.97 14.68 8.78
N ALA A 82 11.75 15.76 8.64
CA ALA A 82 11.83 16.56 7.43
C ALA A 82 12.88 16.05 6.42
N GLY A 83 13.40 14.82 6.56
CA GLY A 83 14.39 14.19 5.66
C GLY A 83 15.81 14.75 5.76
N VAL A 84 16.76 14.24 4.94
CA VAL A 84 18.19 14.69 4.89
C VAL A 84 18.63 15.20 3.51
N ASP A 85 17.71 15.23 2.55
CA ASP A 85 17.94 15.57 1.13
C ASP A 85 18.05 17.09 0.84
N GLY A 86 18.03 17.95 1.87
CA GLY A 86 18.09 19.41 1.74
C GLY A 86 16.75 20.12 1.57
N LEU A 87 15.64 19.42 1.27
CA LEU A 87 14.30 20.01 1.07
C LEU A 87 13.53 20.22 2.39
N HIS A 88 14.23 20.57 3.47
CA HIS A 88 13.63 20.61 4.80
C HIS A 88 12.66 21.78 4.96
N GLU A 89 12.96 22.91 4.32
CA GLU A 89 12.16 24.13 4.46
C GLU A 89 10.80 23.99 3.77
N GLU A 90 10.80 23.44 2.55
CA GLU A 90 9.58 23.18 1.79
C GLU A 90 8.65 22.22 2.53
N ARG A 91 9.18 21.14 3.12
CA ARG A 91 8.38 20.20 3.92
C ARG A 91 7.88 20.82 5.21
N ARG A 92 8.66 21.66 5.89
CA ARG A 92 8.18 22.40 7.07
C ARG A 92 7.03 23.33 6.70
N LEU A 93 7.11 24.02 5.56
CA LEU A 93 6.04 24.87 5.06
C LEU A 93 4.79 24.06 4.70
N GLN A 94 4.94 22.92 4.03
CA GLN A 94 3.83 22.01 3.73
C GLN A 94 3.16 21.48 5.00
N GLN A 95 3.95 21.12 6.02
CA GLN A 95 3.44 20.72 7.33
C GLN A 95 2.70 21.87 8.01
N ALA A 96 3.25 23.09 8.02
CA ALA A 96 2.60 24.27 8.57
C ALA A 96 1.27 24.58 7.86
N ILE A 97 1.21 24.46 6.54
CA ILE A 97 -0.02 24.63 5.76
C ILE A 97 -1.05 23.55 6.10
N ARG A 98 -0.62 22.29 6.22
CA ARG A 98 -1.50 21.17 6.61
C ARG A 98 -2.08 21.35 8.01
N ASP A 99 -1.27 21.89 8.92
CA ASP A 99 -1.61 22.05 10.33
C ASP A 99 -2.34 23.38 10.60
N MET A 100 -2.46 24.25 9.58
CA MET A 100 -3.25 25.48 9.62
C MET A 100 -4.73 25.16 9.87
N GLY A 101 -5.29 25.72 10.95
CA GLY A 101 -6.67 25.45 11.36
C GLY A 101 -6.88 24.12 12.11
N ARG A 102 -5.82 23.32 12.30
CA ARG A 102 -5.81 22.11 13.13
C ARG A 102 -4.87 22.30 14.32
N LEU A 103 -5.35 23.05 15.32
CA LEU A 103 -4.71 23.24 16.64
C LEU A 103 -3.18 23.39 16.65
N GLY A 104 -2.56 23.97 15.62
CA GLY A 104 -1.14 24.36 15.63
C GLY A 104 -0.13 23.30 16.07
N GLY A 105 -0.47 22.00 15.97
CA GLY A 105 0.35 20.90 16.48
C GLY A 105 0.13 20.46 17.93
N GLU A 106 -0.84 21.01 18.67
CA GLU A 106 -1.29 20.42 19.94
C GLU A 106 -2.23 19.22 19.68
N HIS A 107 -1.87 18.06 20.28
CA HIS A 107 -2.72 16.88 20.31
C HIS A 107 -3.99 17.19 21.11
N ASN A 108 -5.13 17.37 20.43
CA ASN A 108 -6.42 17.32 21.09
C ASN A 108 -6.79 15.86 21.29
N GLU A 109 -6.77 15.37 22.54
CA GLU A 109 -7.23 14.02 22.89
C GLU A 109 -8.75 13.84 22.68
N ASN A 110 -9.51 14.89 22.30
CA ASN A 110 -10.96 14.85 22.18
C ASN A 110 -11.49 15.40 20.84
N TYR A 111 -11.32 14.64 19.74
CA TYR A 111 -12.16 14.80 18.55
C TYR A 111 -12.75 13.46 18.09
N PRO A 112 -14.06 13.40 17.79
CA PRO A 112 -15.02 14.50 17.73
C PRO A 112 -15.50 14.96 19.12
N PRO A 113 -15.98 16.22 19.27
CA PRO A 113 -16.62 16.68 20.51
C PRO A 113 -17.90 15.88 20.77
N SER A 114 -18.25 15.70 22.05
CA SER A 114 -19.55 15.15 22.42
C SER A 114 -20.68 15.98 21.77
N PRO A 115 -21.68 15.33 21.17
CA PRO A 115 -22.82 16.03 20.59
C PRO A 115 -23.55 16.83 21.67
N VAL A 116 -23.90 18.07 21.32
CA VAL A 116 -24.67 19.02 22.14
C VAL A 116 -26.13 18.59 22.23
#